data_AF-A0A7W1EGW4-F1
#
_entry.id   AF-A0A7W1EGW4-F1
#
_cell.length_a   1.000
_cell.length_b   1.000
_cell.length_c   1.000
_cell.angle_alpha   90.00
_cell.angle_beta   90.00
_cell.angle_gamma   90.00
#
_symmetry.space_group_name_H-M   'P 1'
#
loop_
_entity.id
_entity.type
_entity.pdbx_description
1 polymer ?
#
loop_
_entity_poly.entity_id
_entity_poly.type
_entity_poly.pdbx_seq_one_letter_code
_entity_poly.pdbx_strand_id
1 'polypeptide(L)'
;MPTVLVIFGWRLFFYSNEGSEPIHIHAEKGDMECKFWLLVDEVEIREAFSYNMTPAATREIKKIIYQHFDLIVDSWNNYFKK
;
A
#
# COMPACT_ATOMS: atom_id res chain seq x y z
N MET A 1 4.58 -7.82 -10.44
CA MET A 1 3.94 -6.79 -9.59
C MET A 1 2.44 -7.00 -9.58
N PRO A 2 1.92 -7.81 -8.65
CA PRO A 2 0.49 -7.94 -8.44
C PRO A 2 -0.09 -6.58 -8.06
N THR A 3 -1.09 -6.14 -8.83
CA THR A 3 -1.84 -4.92 -8.51
C THR A 3 -3.04 -5.32 -7.68
N VAL A 4 -3.18 -4.71 -6.50
CA VAL A 4 -4.26 -4.99 -5.55
C VAL A 4 -5.49 -4.16 -5.89
N LEU A 5 -5.29 -2.88 -6.18
CA LEU A 5 -6.38 -1.93 -6.35
C LEU A 5 -5.95 -0.80 -7.29
N VAL A 6 -6.88 -0.33 -8.12
CA VAL A 6 -6.75 0.92 -8.89
C VAL A 6 -7.97 1.79 -8.60
N ILE A 7 -7.76 2.96 -8.01
CA ILE A 7 -8.86 3.86 -7.60
C ILE A 7 -8.40 5.31 -7.57
N PHE A 8 -9.21 6.25 -8.09
CA PHE A 8 -8.90 7.69 -8.12
C PHE A 8 -7.52 8.04 -8.72
N GLY A 9 -7.06 7.24 -9.69
CA GLY A 9 -5.74 7.38 -10.31
C GLY A 9 -4.57 6.82 -9.49
N TRP A 10 -4.83 6.32 -8.29
CA TRP A 10 -3.86 5.55 -7.51
C TRP A 10 -3.84 4.10 -7.97
N ARG A 11 -2.65 3.55 -8.13
CA ARG A 11 -2.41 2.11 -8.27
C ARG A 11 -1.69 1.60 -7.04
N LEU A 12 -2.30 0.65 -6.34
CA LEU A 12 -1.75 0.00 -5.15
C LEU A 12 -1.25 -1.40 -5.52
N PHE A 13 -0.01 -1.73 -5.15
CA PHE A 13 0.65 -2.97 -5.53
C PHE A 13 1.77 -3.36 -4.54
N PHE A 14 2.27 -4.58 -4.66
CA PHE A 14 3.51 -5.03 -4.02
C PHE A 14 4.42 -5.70 -5.05
N TYR A 15 5.73 -5.72 -4.82
CA TYR A 15 6.64 -6.41 -5.71
C TYR A 15 6.68 -7.91 -5.38
N SER A 16 6.76 -8.75 -6.42
CA SER A 16 6.69 -10.21 -6.27
C SER A 16 7.86 -10.81 -5.47
N ASN A 17 8.96 -10.08 -5.30
CA ASN A 17 10.17 -10.50 -4.59
C ASN A 17 10.27 -9.94 -3.16
N GLU A 18 9.26 -9.23 -2.66
CA GLU A 18 9.26 -8.63 -1.31
C GLU A 18 8.61 -9.50 -0.23
N GLY A 19 8.31 -10.78 -0.53
CA GLY A 19 7.57 -11.66 0.39
C GLY A 19 8.25 -11.94 1.73
N SER A 20 9.57 -11.72 1.85
CA SER A 20 10.30 -11.81 3.12
C SER A 20 10.12 -10.60 4.03
N GLU A 21 9.60 -9.48 3.51
CA GLU A 21 9.35 -8.28 4.29
C GLU A 21 8.04 -8.38 5.09
N PRO A 22 7.83 -7.51 6.10
CA PRO A 22 6.52 -7.30 6.72
C PRO A 22 5.47 -6.86 5.68
N ILE A 23 4.18 -7.03 6.01
CA ILE A 23 3.08 -6.64 5.11
C ILE A 23 3.17 -5.15 4.79
N HIS A 24 3.14 -4.82 3.51
CA HIS A 24 3.17 -3.45 3.04
C HIS A 24 2.48 -3.29 1.69
N ILE A 25 2.29 -2.04 1.32
CA ILE A 25 1.76 -1.67 0.02
C ILE A 25 2.55 -0.49 -0.55
N HIS A 26 2.85 -0.57 -1.84
CA HIS A 26 3.32 0.55 -2.65
C HIS A 26 2.11 1.19 -3.33
N ALA A 27 2.14 2.50 -3.48
CA ALA A 27 1.10 3.25 -4.15
C ALA A 27 1.72 4.34 -5.04
N GLU A 28 1.25 4.39 -6.29
CA GLU A 28 1.70 5.36 -7.29
C GLU A 28 0.52 6.12 -7.92
N LYS A 29 0.74 7.40 -8.26
CA LYS A 29 -0.21 8.24 -9.02
C LYS A 29 0.56 9.33 -9.77
N GLY A 30 0.59 9.25 -11.09
CA GLY A 30 1.41 10.16 -11.90
C GLY A 30 2.90 9.94 -11.63
N ASP A 31 3.59 10.99 -11.20
CA ASP A 31 5.00 10.98 -10.77
C ASP A 31 5.18 10.85 -9.24
N MET A 32 4.10 10.58 -8.51
CA MET A 32 4.10 10.35 -7.07
C MET A 32 4.20 8.86 -6.75
N GLU A 33 5.01 8.52 -5.75
CA GLU A 33 5.18 7.15 -5.27
C GLU A 33 5.32 7.14 -3.74
N CYS A 34 4.77 6.12 -3.09
CA CYS A 34 4.93 5.92 -1.64
C CYS A 34 4.82 4.45 -1.26
N LYS A 35 5.39 4.10 -0.11
CA LYS A 35 5.33 2.76 0.51
C LYS A 35 4.88 2.89 1.95
N PHE A 36 3.94 2.04 2.36
CA PHE A 36 3.43 1.97 3.72
C PHE A 36 3.52 0.56 4.29
N TRP A 37 4.08 0.42 5.48
CA TRP A 37 3.96 -0.79 6.29
C TRP A 37 2.55 -0.88 6.89
N LEU A 38 1.94 -2.06 6.85
CA LEU A 38 0.66 -2.34 7.49
C LEU A 38 0.90 -3.07 8.82
N LEU A 39 0.51 -2.44 9.91
CA LEU A 39 0.55 -3.00 11.25
C LEU A 39 -0.83 -3.58 11.56
N VAL A 40 -1.01 -4.87 11.24
CA VAL A 40 -2.32 -5.52 11.28
C VAL A 40 -2.91 -5.56 12.70
N ASP A 41 -2.09 -5.84 13.71
CA ASP A 41 -2.54 -5.93 15.11
C ASP A 41 -3.01 -4.57 15.68
N GLU A 42 -2.47 -3.47 15.16
CA GLU A 42 -2.78 -2.10 15.58
C GLU A 42 -3.81 -1.41 14.66
N VAL A 43 -4.15 -2.05 13.53
CA VAL A 43 -4.93 -1.45 12.42
C VAL A 43 -4.39 -0.07 12.05
N GLU A 44 -3.06 0.00 11.89
CA GLU A 44 -2.34 1.24 11.59
C GLU A 44 -1.44 1.08 10.35
N ILE A 45 -1.11 2.20 9.70
CA ILE A 45 -0.07 2.26 8.68
C ILE A 45 1.08 3.19 9.06
N ARG A 46 2.31 2.76 8.75
CA ARG A 46 3.52 3.59 8.91
C ARG A 46 4.16 3.85 7.55
N GLU A 47 4.47 5.12 7.29
CA GLU A 47 5.15 5.52 6.06
C GLU A 47 6.57 4.99 6.07
N ALA A 48 6.93 4.21 5.05
CA ALA A 48 8.28 3.69 4.85
C ALA A 48 9.08 4.61 3.91
N PHE A 49 8.40 5.15 2.90
CA PHE A 49 8.98 5.96 1.85
C PHE A 49 7.91 6.82 1.18
N SER A 50 8.29 8.01 0.74
CA SER A 50 7.47 8.88 -0.11
C SER A 50 8.35 9.66 -1.10
N TYR A 51 7.84 9.83 -2.31
CA TYR A 51 8.46 10.57 -3.40
C TYR A 51 7.43 11.45 -4.09
N ASN A 52 7.78 12.73 -4.23
CA ASN A 52 6.95 13.77 -4.86
C ASN A 52 5.52 13.91 -4.27
N MET A 53 5.30 13.44 -3.05
CA MET A 53 3.99 13.44 -2.40
C MET A 53 3.62 14.83 -1.89
N THR A 54 2.43 15.31 -2.25
CA THR A 54 1.84 16.49 -1.60
C THR A 54 1.08 16.11 -0.33
N PRO A 55 0.92 17.01 0.67
CA PRO A 55 0.14 16.70 1.87
C PRO A 55 -1.30 16.26 1.58
N ALA A 56 -1.91 16.77 0.51
CA ALA A 56 -3.25 16.37 0.08
C ALA A 56 -3.26 14.93 -0.49
N ALA A 57 -2.29 14.61 -1.35
CA ALA A 57 -2.10 13.27 -1.89
C ALA A 57 -1.82 12.26 -0.78
N THR A 58 -0.97 12.59 0.20
CA THR A 58 -0.67 11.73 1.36
C THR A 58 -1.93 11.42 2.17
N ARG A 59 -2.79 12.41 2.43
CA ARG A 59 -4.06 12.18 3.12
C ARG A 59 -5.03 11.32 2.32
N GLU A 60 -5.10 11.56 1.01
CA GLU A 60 -5.93 10.78 0.09
C GLU A 60 -5.52 9.30 0.09
N ILE A 61 -4.24 9.01 -0.13
CA ILE A 61 -3.76 7.62 -0.20
C ILE A 61 -3.86 6.91 1.16
N LYS A 62 -3.56 7.58 2.28
CA LYS A 62 -3.76 7.00 3.61
C LYS A 62 -5.22 6.60 3.83
N LYS A 63 -6.16 7.44 3.43
CA LYS A 63 -7.60 7.14 3.52
C LYS A 63 -7.98 5.93 2.66
N ILE A 64 -7.48 5.86 1.42
CA ILE A 64 -7.71 4.72 0.51
C ILE A 64 -7.16 3.43 1.12
N ILE A 65 -5.94 3.46 1.66
CA ILE A 65 -5.32 2.29 2.30
C ILE A 65 -6.16 1.84 3.51
N TYR A 66 -6.58 2.74 4.39
CA TYR A 66 -7.44 2.38 5.52
C TYR A 66 -8.80 1.83 5.09
N GLN A 67 -9.42 2.38 4.04
CA GLN A 67 -10.70 1.90 3.52
C GLN A 67 -10.62 0.50 2.90
N HIS A 68 -9.44 0.09 2.47
CA HIS A 68 -9.19 -1.20 1.82
C HIS A 68 -8.13 -2.02 2.55
N PHE A 69 -8.00 -1.82 3.86
CA PHE A 69 -6.94 -2.41 4.67
C PHE A 69 -6.98 -3.94 4.61
N ASP A 70 -8.15 -4.53 4.87
CA ASP A 70 -8.35 -5.99 4.84
C ASP A 70 -8.07 -6.57 3.45
N LEU A 71 -8.54 -5.91 2.39
CA LEU A 71 -8.27 -6.32 1.00
C LEU A 71 -6.76 -6.38 0.72
N ILE A 72 -6.00 -5.40 1.20
CA ILE A 72 -4.55 -5.34 1.01
C ILE A 72 -3.86 -6.49 1.77
N VAL A 73 -4.23 -6.70 3.03
CA VAL A 73 -3.70 -7.78 3.88
C VAL A 73 -4.01 -9.15 3.26
N ASP A 74 -5.25 -9.38 2.85
CA ASP A 74 -5.67 -10.63 2.20
C ASP A 74 -4.94 -10.85 0.88
N SER A 75 -4.78 -9.81 0.07
CA SER A 75 -4.04 -9.91 -1.20
C SER A 75 -2.58 -10.28 -0.98
N TRP A 76 -1.95 -9.71 0.05
CA TRP A 76 -0.58 -10.05 0.43
C TRP A 76 -0.47 -11.52 0.87
N ASN A 77 -1.31 -11.95 1.82
CA ASN A 77 -1.29 -13.31 2.35
C ASN A 77 -1.58 -14.36 1.27
N ASN A 78 -2.58 -14.11 0.42
CA ASN A 78 -2.92 -15.00 -0.69
C ASN A 78 -1.78 -15.12 -1.71
N TYR A 79 -1.08 -14.03 -2.00
CA TYR A 79 0.01 -14.04 -2.99
C TYR A 79 1.26 -14.74 -2.45
N PHE A 80 1.68 -14.41 -1.22
CA PHE A 80 2.89 -14.98 -0.61
C PHE A 80 2.65 -16.28 0.17
N LYS A 81 1.40 -16.76 0.21
CA LYS A 81 0.96 -17.95 0.96
C LYS A 81 1.35 -17.90 2.44
N LYS A 82 1.15 -16.74 3.06
CA LYS A 82 1.35 -16.53 4.51
C LYS A 82 0.05 -16.79 5.29
#